data_AF-C3ZQP7-F1
#
_entry.id   AF-C3ZQP7-F1
#
_cell.length_a   1.000
_cell.length_b   1.000
_cell.length_c   1.000
_cell.angle_alpha   90.00
_cell.angle_beta   90.00
_cell.angle_gamma   90.00
#
_symmetry.space_group_name_H-M   'P 1'
#
loop_
_entity.id
_entity.type
_entity.pdbx_description
1 polymer ?
#
loop_
_entity_poly.entity_id
_entity_poly.type
_entity_poly.pdbx_seq_one_letter_code
_entity_poly.pdbx_strand_id
1 'polypeptide(L)'
;IMRDFVMTWYRDITADRQFSDEAFESLEDMSLTLSSRFKELDQHVLVEKVLKVVHRHLFTTKEARRLLKTQPNFFKSDLDSESSLFAAYEKVAKIHIALQSQAIELDYLRSIAEVLLYVVFPVSTFRCESGKELVREILTCQLILPVVNMVSDP
;
A
#
# COMPACT_ATOMS: atom_id res chain seq x y z
N ILE A 1 -7.87 11.05 10.29
CA ILE A 1 -9.17 10.46 9.83
C ILE A 1 -10.35 11.13 10.53
N MET A 2 -10.53 11.00 11.86
CA MET A 2 -11.76 11.54 12.47
C MET A 2 -11.91 13.07 12.32
N ARG A 3 -10.85 13.82 12.63
CA ARG A 3 -10.82 15.27 12.45
C ARG A 3 -10.85 15.67 10.97
N ASP A 4 -9.97 15.06 10.17
CA ASP A 4 -9.67 15.55 8.82
C ASP A 4 -10.63 15.01 7.75
N PHE A 5 -11.35 13.93 8.03
CA PHE A 5 -12.31 13.30 7.13
C PHE A 5 -13.72 13.42 7.68
N VAL A 6 -14.05 12.76 8.80
CA VAL A 6 -15.44 12.68 9.27
C VAL A 6 -15.98 14.03 9.73
N MET A 7 -15.24 14.73 10.60
CA MET A 7 -15.70 16.00 11.17
C MET A 7 -15.73 17.14 10.16
N THR A 8 -14.91 17.07 9.10
CA THR A 8 -14.80 18.12 8.08
C THR A 8 -16.09 18.30 7.29
N TRP A 9 -16.86 17.23 7.05
CA TRP A 9 -18.13 17.31 6.32
C TRP A 9 -19.35 17.09 7.22
N TYR A 10 -19.24 16.28 8.27
CA TYR A 10 -20.41 15.88 9.07
C TYR A 10 -20.99 17.06 9.87
N ARG A 11 -20.12 17.94 10.39
CA ARG A 11 -20.53 19.13 11.14
C ARG A 11 -21.27 20.16 10.28
N ASP A 12 -21.06 20.13 8.96
CA ASP A 12 -21.74 21.02 8.02
C ASP A 12 -23.16 20.52 7.69
N ILE A 13 -23.45 19.25 7.97
CA ILE A 13 -24.76 18.62 7.72
C ILE A 13 -25.63 18.61 8.99
N THR A 14 -25.04 18.33 10.16
CA THR A 14 -25.80 18.21 11.41
C THR A 14 -24.99 18.61 12.64
N ALA A 15 -25.70 19.01 13.70
CA ALA A 15 -25.13 19.26 15.03
C ALA A 15 -25.13 18.00 15.94
N ASP A 16 -25.83 16.95 15.51
CA ASP A 16 -25.82 15.65 16.19
C ASP A 16 -24.42 15.04 16.17
N ARG A 17 -24.02 14.41 17.27
CA ARG A 17 -22.70 13.78 17.44
C ARG A 17 -22.77 12.27 17.54
N GLN A 18 -23.96 11.68 17.59
CA GLN A 18 -24.11 10.24 17.82
C GLN A 18 -23.26 9.41 16.83
N PHE A 19 -23.39 9.68 15.53
CA PHE A 19 -22.60 8.98 14.52
C PHE A 19 -21.09 9.23 14.67
N SER A 20 -20.67 10.47 14.97
CA SER A 20 -19.26 10.79 15.11
C SER A 20 -18.63 10.11 16.33
N ASP A 21 -19.39 9.98 17.41
CA ASP A 21 -18.95 9.34 18.64
C ASP A 21 -18.87 7.81 18.42
N GLU A 22 -19.90 7.19 17.83
CA GLU A 22 -19.89 5.76 17.45
C GLU A 22 -18.73 5.42 16.47
N ALA A 23 -18.45 6.32 15.51
CA ALA A 23 -17.33 6.16 14.59
C ALA A 23 -15.97 6.27 15.31
N PHE A 24 -15.86 7.15 16.31
CA PHE A 24 -14.65 7.30 17.10
C PHE A 24 -14.40 6.07 17.98
N GLU A 25 -15.41 5.60 18.70
CA GLU A 25 -15.33 4.38 19.52
C GLU A 25 -14.93 3.17 18.66
N SER A 26 -15.54 3.03 17.49
CA SER A 26 -15.18 1.96 16.54
C SER A 26 -13.71 2.05 16.10
N LEU A 27 -13.22 3.24 15.79
CA LEU A 27 -11.81 3.45 15.42
C LEU A 27 -10.85 3.16 16.59
N GLU A 28 -11.23 3.50 17.81
CA GLU A 28 -10.45 3.21 19.01
C GLU A 28 -10.34 1.70 19.24
N ASP A 29 -11.46 0.98 19.20
CA ASP A 29 -11.50 -0.49 19.32
C ASP A 29 -10.67 -1.19 18.23
N MET A 30 -10.77 -0.71 16.99
CA MET A 30 -9.95 -1.19 15.89
C MET A 30 -8.46 -0.94 16.14
N SER A 31 -8.10 0.24 16.62
CA SER A 31 -6.71 0.63 16.90
C SER A 31 -6.11 -0.26 18.01
N LEU A 32 -6.87 -0.52 19.07
CA LEU A 32 -6.47 -1.43 20.15
C LEU A 32 -6.31 -2.87 19.64
N THR A 33 -7.26 -3.34 18.84
CA THR A 33 -7.22 -4.69 18.24
C THR A 33 -5.99 -4.85 17.35
N LEU A 34 -5.78 -3.92 16.43
CA LEU A 34 -4.61 -3.88 15.56
C LEU A 34 -3.32 -3.84 16.37
N SER A 35 -3.22 -2.96 17.36
CA SER A 35 -2.04 -2.83 18.21
C SER A 35 -1.73 -4.13 18.96
N SER A 36 -2.75 -4.84 19.44
CA SER A 36 -2.57 -6.16 20.06
C SER A 36 -2.04 -7.19 19.06
N ARG A 37 -2.61 -7.23 17.85
CA ARG A 37 -2.15 -8.14 16.79
C ARG A 37 -0.72 -7.84 16.33
N PHE A 38 -0.35 -6.57 16.21
CA PHE A 38 1.01 -6.17 15.87
C PHE A 38 2.02 -6.59 16.94
N LYS A 39 1.63 -6.62 18.23
CA LYS A 39 2.49 -7.13 19.31
C LYS A 39 2.68 -8.64 19.26
N GLU A 40 1.73 -9.38 18.70
CA GLU A 40 1.84 -10.83 18.48
C GLU A 40 2.73 -11.17 17.27
N LEU A 41 3.03 -10.20 16.40
CA LEU A 41 3.91 -10.43 15.26
C LEU A 41 5.37 -10.59 15.72
N ASP A 42 6.00 -11.67 15.26
CA ASP A 42 7.43 -11.86 15.43
C ASP A 42 8.21 -10.81 14.61
N GLN A 43 8.77 -9.83 15.32
CA GLN A 43 9.56 -8.75 14.75
C GLN A 43 10.78 -9.27 13.98
N HIS A 44 11.40 -10.36 14.43
CA HIS A 44 12.55 -10.96 13.75
C HIS A 44 12.13 -11.49 12.37
N VAL A 45 11.01 -12.21 12.31
CA VAL A 45 10.47 -12.73 11.04
C VAL A 45 10.13 -11.59 10.08
N LEU A 46 9.57 -10.49 10.58
CA LEU A 46 9.28 -9.31 9.76
C LEU A 46 10.56 -8.69 9.18
N VAL A 47 11.53 -8.41 10.04
CA VAL A 47 12.83 -7.83 9.62
C VAL A 47 13.53 -8.75 8.64
N GLU A 48 13.57 -10.06 8.89
CA GLU A 48 14.17 -11.04 7.98
C GLU A 48 13.50 -11.02 6.59
N LYS A 49 12.17 -10.97 6.53
CA LYS A 49 11.43 -10.87 5.25
C LYS A 49 11.76 -9.58 4.51
N VAL A 50 11.79 -8.44 5.21
CA VAL A 50 12.15 -7.14 4.62
C VAL A 50 13.58 -7.17 4.08
N LEU A 51 14.55 -7.65 4.88
CA LEU A 51 15.94 -7.76 4.46
C LEU A 51 16.10 -8.67 3.24
N LYS A 52 15.37 -9.78 3.16
CA LYS A 52 15.37 -10.65 1.97
C LYS A 52 14.87 -9.93 0.72
N VAL A 53 13.83 -9.11 0.84
CA VAL A 53 13.30 -8.30 -0.28
C VAL A 53 14.33 -7.26 -0.71
N VAL A 54 14.87 -6.50 0.23
CA VAL A 54 15.87 -5.45 -0.03
C VAL A 54 17.14 -6.05 -0.63
N HIS A 55 17.67 -7.12 -0.06
CA HIS A 55 18.86 -7.80 -0.56
C HIS A 55 18.67 -8.28 -2.01
N ARG A 56 17.52 -8.91 -2.31
CA ARG A 56 17.18 -9.31 -3.67
C ARG A 56 17.11 -8.12 -4.62
N HIS A 57 16.46 -7.03 -4.21
CA HIS A 57 16.37 -5.83 -5.04
C HIS A 57 17.75 -5.23 -5.34
N LEU A 58 18.60 -5.07 -4.32
CA LEU A 58 19.97 -4.56 -4.48
C LEU A 58 20.81 -5.45 -5.41
N PHE A 59 20.71 -6.77 -5.24
CA PHE A 59 21.41 -7.73 -6.10
C PHE A 59 20.96 -7.62 -7.56
N THR A 60 19.64 -7.62 -7.80
CA THR A 60 19.07 -7.47 -9.14
C THR A 60 19.48 -6.15 -9.79
N THR A 61 19.43 -5.03 -9.04
CA THR A 61 19.85 -3.72 -9.54
C THR A 61 21.33 -3.70 -9.90
N LYS A 62 22.19 -4.34 -9.10
CA LYS A 62 23.62 -4.48 -9.41
C LYS A 62 23.84 -5.26 -10.70
N GLU A 63 23.09 -6.35 -10.89
CA GLU A 63 23.19 -7.19 -12.08
C GLU A 63 22.64 -6.49 -13.33
N ALA A 64 21.53 -5.76 -13.21
CA ALA A 64 20.99 -4.91 -14.29
C ALA A 64 22.00 -3.85 -14.75
N ARG A 65 22.67 -3.18 -13.80
CA ARG A 65 23.77 -2.23 -14.11
C ARG A 65 24.96 -2.92 -14.78
N ARG A 66 25.26 -4.18 -14.43
CA ARG A 66 26.30 -4.96 -15.09
C ARG A 66 25.92 -5.28 -16.53
N LEU A 67 24.67 -5.70 -16.77
CA LEU A 67 24.14 -5.96 -18.11
C LEU A 67 24.25 -4.75 -19.02
N LEU A 68 23.86 -3.56 -18.53
CA LEU A 68 23.99 -2.29 -19.27
C LEU A 68 25.45 -2.00 -19.70
N LYS A 69 26.43 -2.31 -18.83
CA LYS A 69 27.85 -2.12 -19.15
C LYS A 69 28.37 -3.14 -20.17
N THR A 70 27.93 -4.39 -20.06
CA THR A 70 28.41 -5.48 -20.92
C THR A 70 27.73 -5.55 -22.28
N GLN A 71 26.47 -5.09 -22.37
CA GLN A 71 25.65 -5.15 -23.57
C GLN A 71 25.02 -3.78 -23.88
N PRO A 72 25.82 -2.73 -24.07
CA PRO A 72 25.31 -1.37 -24.24
C PRO A 72 24.39 -1.24 -25.45
N ASN A 73 24.65 -1.98 -26.53
CA ASN A 73 23.86 -1.89 -27.77
C ASN A 73 22.44 -2.46 -27.65
N PHE A 74 22.16 -3.26 -26.61
CA PHE A 74 20.84 -3.87 -26.39
C PHE A 74 19.88 -2.94 -25.65
N PHE A 75 20.43 -1.96 -24.92
CA PHE A 75 19.68 -1.06 -24.05
C PHE A 75 19.89 0.43 -24.38
N LYS A 76 20.91 0.78 -25.18
CA LYS A 76 21.08 2.10 -25.79
C LYS A 76 20.21 2.22 -27.04
N SER A 77 18.93 2.48 -26.83
CA SER A 77 18.10 3.30 -27.75
C SER A 77 17.91 4.67 -27.10
N ASP A 78 17.20 5.61 -27.73
CA ASP A 78 16.97 7.01 -27.29
C ASP A 78 16.30 7.21 -25.90
N LEU A 79 16.32 6.19 -25.05
CA LEU A 79 15.82 6.17 -23.69
C LEU A 79 16.78 6.89 -22.73
N ASP A 80 16.22 7.51 -21.71
CA ASP A 80 17.01 8.06 -20.61
C ASP A 80 17.70 6.95 -19.78
N SER A 81 18.61 7.36 -18.88
CA SER A 81 19.41 6.42 -18.09
C SER A 81 18.56 5.57 -17.14
N GLU A 82 17.40 6.06 -16.69
CA GLU A 82 16.53 5.35 -15.77
C GLU A 82 15.69 4.30 -16.47
N SER A 83 15.10 4.65 -17.62
CA SER A 83 14.33 3.71 -18.45
C SER A 83 15.20 2.56 -18.95
N SER A 84 16.47 2.85 -19.30
CA SER A 84 17.45 1.81 -19.68
C SER A 84 17.76 0.86 -18.51
N LEU A 85 17.89 1.40 -17.29
CA LEU A 85 18.12 0.59 -16.09
C LEU A 85 16.91 -0.26 -15.74
N PHE A 86 15.71 0.31 -15.83
CA PHE A 86 14.46 -0.42 -15.62
C PHE A 86 14.34 -1.58 -16.62
N ALA A 87 14.54 -1.33 -17.92
CA ALA A 87 14.52 -2.35 -18.96
C ALA A 87 15.52 -3.49 -18.69
N ALA A 88 16.73 -3.17 -18.23
CA ALA A 88 17.72 -4.18 -17.84
C ALA A 88 17.28 -4.95 -16.58
N TYR A 89 16.64 -4.28 -15.62
CA TYR A 89 16.10 -4.90 -14.42
C TYR A 89 14.98 -5.90 -14.75
N GLU A 90 14.08 -5.58 -15.68
CA GLU A 90 13.00 -6.49 -16.13
C GLU A 90 13.55 -7.80 -16.72
N LYS A 91 14.75 -7.76 -17.32
CA LYS A 91 15.41 -8.94 -17.86
C LYS A 91 16.01 -9.84 -16.78
N VAL A 92 16.41 -9.27 -15.65
CA VAL A 92 17.03 -10.01 -14.54
C VAL A 92 15.98 -10.57 -13.58
N ALA A 93 14.88 -9.83 -13.35
CA ALA A 93 13.85 -10.22 -12.40
C ALA A 93 12.44 -10.05 -12.95
N LYS A 94 11.56 -10.96 -12.53
CA LYS A 94 10.12 -10.84 -12.75
C LYS A 94 9.57 -9.69 -11.93
N ILE A 95 8.99 -8.71 -12.60
CA ILE A 95 8.35 -7.56 -11.96
C ILE A 95 6.98 -7.97 -11.41
N HIS A 96 6.61 -7.33 -10.31
CA HIS A 96 5.31 -7.52 -9.70
C HIS A 96 4.19 -6.96 -10.60
N ILE A 97 3.04 -7.63 -10.66
CA ILE A 97 1.93 -7.24 -11.53
C ILE A 97 1.42 -5.81 -11.28
N ALA A 98 1.46 -5.36 -10.02
CA ALA A 98 1.08 -4.01 -9.64
C ALA A 98 1.88 -2.91 -10.36
N LEU A 99 3.09 -3.20 -10.85
CA LEU A 99 3.94 -2.20 -11.52
C LEU A 99 3.70 -2.11 -13.04
N GLN A 100 2.69 -2.81 -13.57
CA GLN A 100 2.40 -2.79 -15.01
C GLN A 100 1.71 -1.49 -15.46
N SER A 101 0.87 -0.90 -14.61
CA SER A 101 0.24 0.39 -14.84
C SER A 101 -0.31 0.93 -13.53
N GLN A 102 -0.50 2.25 -13.45
CA GLN A 102 -1.10 2.90 -12.28
C GLN A 102 -2.51 2.38 -11.96
N ALA A 103 -3.28 1.97 -12.99
CA ALA A 103 -4.61 1.38 -12.80
C ALA A 103 -4.50 0.00 -12.13
N ILE A 104 -3.57 -0.85 -12.59
CA ILE A 104 -3.35 -2.18 -12.01
C ILE A 104 -2.76 -2.07 -10.61
N GLU A 105 -1.89 -1.10 -10.36
CA GLU A 105 -1.40 -0.78 -9.03
C GLU A 105 -2.56 -0.47 -8.08
N LEU A 106 -3.44 0.46 -8.48
CA LEU A 106 -4.57 0.87 -7.67
C LEU A 106 -5.50 -0.30 -7.36
N ASP A 107 -5.81 -1.15 -8.35
CA ASP A 107 -6.63 -2.35 -8.15
C ASP A 107 -5.96 -3.39 -7.23
N TYR A 108 -4.64 -3.52 -7.32
CA TYR A 108 -3.88 -4.35 -6.39
C TYR A 108 -3.96 -3.79 -4.96
N LEU A 109 -3.82 -2.47 -4.78
CA LEU A 109 -3.95 -1.82 -3.48
C LEU A 109 -5.38 -1.92 -2.90
N ARG A 110 -6.42 -1.86 -3.74
CA ARG A 110 -7.81 -2.14 -3.32
C ARG A 110 -7.97 -3.55 -2.77
N SER A 111 -7.32 -4.52 -3.41
CA SER A 111 -7.32 -5.91 -2.92
C SER A 111 -6.63 -6.04 -1.56
N ILE A 112 -5.54 -5.30 -1.34
CA ILE A 112 -4.90 -5.21 0.00
C ILE A 112 -5.84 -4.56 1.01
N ALA A 113 -6.47 -3.44 0.66
CA ALA A 113 -7.42 -2.74 1.52
C ALA A 113 -8.58 -3.66 1.94
N GLU A 114 -9.09 -4.46 1.01
CA GLU A 114 -10.14 -5.44 1.30
C GLU A 114 -9.68 -6.51 2.29
N VAL A 115 -8.48 -7.07 2.12
CA VAL A 115 -7.92 -8.02 3.10
C VAL A 115 -7.76 -7.35 4.47
N LEU A 116 -7.24 -6.12 4.52
CA LEU A 116 -7.10 -5.38 5.77
C LEU A 116 -8.47 -5.12 6.43
N LEU A 117 -9.49 -4.79 5.65
CA LEU A 117 -10.85 -4.65 6.17
C LEU A 117 -11.32 -5.93 6.86
N TYR A 118 -11.10 -7.09 6.26
CA TYR A 118 -11.47 -8.38 6.87
C TYR A 118 -10.64 -8.74 8.11
N VAL A 119 -9.39 -8.28 8.20
CA VAL A 119 -8.54 -8.51 9.38
C VAL A 119 -8.92 -7.58 10.54
N VAL A 120 -9.26 -6.34 10.23
CA VAL A 120 -9.48 -5.29 11.23
C VAL A 120 -10.92 -5.26 11.74
N PHE A 121 -11.89 -5.48 10.85
CA PHE A 121 -13.29 -5.37 11.20
C PHE A 121 -13.93 -6.76 11.39
N PRO A 122 -14.78 -6.93 12.42
CA PRO A 122 -15.70 -8.05 12.47
C PRO A 122 -16.52 -8.14 11.17
N VAL A 123 -16.78 -9.36 10.69
CA VAL A 123 -17.58 -9.60 9.48
C VAL A 123 -18.98 -8.94 9.57
N SER A 124 -19.48 -8.72 10.78
CA SER A 124 -20.76 -8.07 11.06
C SER A 124 -20.76 -6.54 10.92
N THR A 125 -19.60 -5.89 10.81
CA THR A 125 -19.48 -4.42 10.90
C THR A 125 -19.94 -3.72 9.62
N PHE A 126 -19.87 -4.39 8.46
CA PHE A 126 -20.33 -3.82 7.20
C PHE A 126 -21.56 -4.56 6.67
N ARG A 127 -22.73 -4.21 7.21
CA ARG A 127 -24.01 -4.75 6.71
C ARG A 127 -24.46 -4.12 5.38
N CYS A 128 -23.88 -2.98 5.01
CA CYS A 128 -24.17 -2.26 3.78
C CYS A 128 -22.97 -2.36 2.82
N GLU A 129 -23.19 -2.96 1.65
CA GLU A 129 -22.14 -3.15 0.63
C GLU A 129 -21.54 -1.82 0.18
N SER A 130 -22.39 -0.80 -0.07
CA SER A 130 -21.92 0.54 -0.45
C SER A 130 -21.04 1.18 0.63
N GLY A 131 -21.32 0.89 1.91
CA GLY A 131 -20.49 1.36 3.02
C GLY A 131 -19.13 0.66 3.04
N LYS A 132 -19.10 -0.66 2.85
CA LYS A 132 -17.85 -1.43 2.74
C LYS A 132 -16.97 -0.91 1.60
N GLU A 133 -17.57 -0.71 0.44
CA GLU A 133 -16.90 -0.21 -0.76
C GLU A 133 -16.33 1.20 -0.56
N LEU A 134 -17.10 2.10 0.06
CA LEU A 134 -16.63 3.44 0.39
C LEU A 134 -15.42 3.40 1.34
N VAL A 135 -15.47 2.58 2.40
CA VAL A 135 -14.35 2.45 3.33
C VAL A 135 -13.12 1.83 2.64
N ARG A 136 -13.32 0.85 1.74
CA ARG A 136 -12.22 0.28 0.94
C ARG A 136 -11.53 1.35 0.09
N GLU A 137 -12.28 2.19 -0.60
CA GLU A 137 -11.71 3.28 -1.40
C GLU A 137 -11.01 4.32 -0.51
N ILE A 138 -11.58 4.68 0.65
CA ILE A 138 -10.93 5.59 1.59
C ILE A 138 -9.59 5.03 2.06
N LEU A 139 -9.55 3.76 2.49
CA LEU A 139 -8.31 3.12 2.93
C LEU A 139 -7.29 3.05 1.80
N THR A 140 -7.72 2.70 0.58
CA THR A 140 -6.82 2.61 -0.57
C THR A 140 -6.22 3.98 -0.91
N CYS A 141 -7.05 4.99 -1.11
CA CYS A 141 -6.63 6.28 -1.65
C CYS A 141 -6.05 7.24 -0.60
N GLN A 142 -6.53 7.19 0.65
CA GLN A 142 -6.12 8.14 1.70
C GLN A 142 -5.06 7.58 2.64
N LEU A 143 -4.80 6.27 2.62
CA LEU A 143 -3.84 5.63 3.51
C LEU A 143 -2.80 4.81 2.76
N ILE A 144 -3.22 3.74 2.07
CA ILE A 144 -2.28 2.76 1.51
C ILE A 144 -1.46 3.36 0.37
N LEU A 145 -2.11 3.96 -0.64
CA LEU A 145 -1.42 4.56 -1.77
C LEU A 145 -0.45 5.68 -1.35
N PRO A 146 -0.83 6.65 -0.48
CA PRO A 146 0.12 7.63 0.04
C PRO A 146 1.32 7.01 0.75
N VAL A 147 1.13 5.98 1.57
CA VAL A 147 2.22 5.28 2.25
C VAL A 147 3.14 4.57 1.26
N VAL A 148 2.57 3.90 0.24
CA VAL A 148 3.35 3.25 -0.81
C VAL A 148 4.19 4.27 -1.57
N ASN A 149 3.61 5.39 -1.98
CA ASN A 149 4.33 6.48 -2.65
C ASN A 149 5.46 7.04 -1.79
N MET A 150 5.20 7.29 -0.50
CA MET A 150 6.20 7.80 0.45
C MET A 150 7.39 6.85 0.61
N VAL A 151 7.15 5.53 0.61
CA VAL A 151 8.23 4.54 0.76
C VAL A 151 8.96 4.28 -0.56
N SER A 152 8.28 4.50 -1.69
CA SER A 152 8.84 4.22 -3.03
C SER A 152 9.71 5.37 -3.56
N ASP A 153 9.45 6.59 -3.12
CA ASP A 153 10.25 7.80 -3.44
C ASP A 153 10.71 8.48 -2.13
N PRO A 154 11.69 7.88 -1.41
CA PRO A 154 12.12 8.33 -0.08
C PRO A 154 13.09 9.52 -0.09
#